data_AF-A0A972ZRZ9-F1
#
_entry.id   AF-A0A972ZRZ9-F1
#
_cell.length_a   1.000
_cell.length_b   1.000
_cell.length_c   1.000
_cell.angle_alpha   90.00
_cell.angle_beta   90.00
_cell.angle_gamma   90.00
#
_symmetry.space_group_name_H-M   'P 1'
#
loop_
_entity.id
_entity.type
_entity.pdbx_description
1 polymer ?
#
loop_
_entity_poly.entity_id
_entity_poly.type
_entity_poly.pdbx_seq_one_letter_code
_entity_poly.pdbx_strand_id
1 'polypeptide(L)'
;LCVVNAYNVNYPIEVYSFFKSLGAEYISFLPLVERDKCSGTSVTFESVPSKAFGQFLITIFCEWIGKDIGKVKIELFEEAFRKAFNQEHTVCVFKKECGGVPVFEHTGDLYSCDHYVTHDNLLGNINDLHITKMLYSLKQKEFGERKFNTLPNCCLNCEVLEMCYGECPKNRFVKLPDEQYALNYLCAGYKSFFIHCTPFIETITAVWKSQI
;
A
#
# COMPACT_ATOMS: atom_id res chain seq x y z
N LEU A 1 -3.41 -10.04 10.69
CA LEU A 1 -2.33 -9.61 9.77
C LEU A 1 -1.71 -10.84 9.11
N CYS A 2 -1.49 -10.80 7.80
CA CYS A 2 -0.82 -11.87 7.05
C CYS A 2 0.22 -11.26 6.10
N VAL A 3 1.47 -11.70 6.21
CA VAL A 3 2.49 -11.38 5.20
C VAL A 3 2.36 -12.37 4.05
N VAL A 4 2.16 -11.85 2.84
CA VAL A 4 2.04 -12.63 1.61
C VAL A 4 3.40 -12.69 0.94
N ASN A 5 3.93 -13.89 0.78
CA ASN A 5 5.26 -14.20 0.23
C ASN A 5 5.13 -15.09 -1.01
N ALA A 6 6.26 -15.44 -1.62
CA ALA A 6 6.31 -16.28 -2.82
C ALA A 6 5.64 -17.66 -2.67
N TYR A 7 5.48 -18.17 -1.44
CA TYR A 7 4.87 -19.47 -1.17
C TYR A 7 3.36 -19.34 -0.98
N ASN A 8 2.91 -18.58 0.02
CA ASN A 8 1.49 -18.54 0.41
C ASN A 8 0.59 -17.78 -0.58
N VAL A 9 1.17 -16.97 -1.48
CA VAL A 9 0.43 -16.29 -2.55
C VAL A 9 -0.32 -17.26 -3.47
N ASN A 10 0.13 -18.52 -3.56
CA ASN A 10 -0.49 -19.55 -4.39
C ASN A 10 -1.71 -20.23 -3.73
N TYR A 11 -1.99 -19.91 -2.46
CA TYR A 11 -3.05 -20.54 -1.66
C TYR A 11 -4.02 -19.49 -1.08
N PRO A 12 -4.64 -18.62 -1.91
CA PRO A 12 -5.47 -17.52 -1.44
C PRO A 12 -6.67 -17.97 -0.60
N ILE A 13 -7.34 -19.04 -1.02
CA ILE A 13 -8.55 -19.53 -0.35
C ILE A 13 -8.19 -20.20 0.97
N GLU A 14 -7.11 -20.97 1.02
CA GLU A 14 -6.64 -21.62 2.24
C GLU A 14 -6.20 -20.57 3.27
N VAL A 15 -5.44 -19.56 2.86
CA VAL A 15 -5.02 -18.45 3.72
C VAL A 15 -6.25 -17.70 4.25
N TYR A 16 -7.18 -17.32 3.37
CA TYR A 16 -8.39 -16.60 3.78
C TYR A 16 -9.29 -17.44 4.70
N SER A 17 -9.51 -18.72 4.37
CA SER A 17 -10.32 -19.64 5.17
C SER A 17 -9.71 -19.91 6.54
N PHE A 18 -8.38 -19.96 6.64
CA PHE A 18 -7.68 -20.06 7.92
C PHE A 18 -7.98 -18.88 8.83
N PHE A 19 -7.90 -17.64 8.34
CA PHE A 19 -8.26 -16.48 9.16
C PHE A 19 -9.74 -16.49 9.55
N LYS A 20 -10.62 -16.89 8.65
CA LYS A 20 -12.06 -17.04 8.95
C LYS A 20 -12.32 -18.10 10.02
N SER A 21 -11.62 -19.24 9.99
CA SER A 21 -11.80 -20.31 10.98
C SER A 21 -11.34 -19.89 12.38
N LEU A 22 -10.42 -18.92 12.47
CA LEU A 22 -10.03 -18.26 13.72
C LEU A 22 -11.05 -17.20 14.20
N GLY A 23 -12.11 -16.92 13.43
CA GLY A 23 -13.06 -15.86 13.74
C GLY A 23 -12.52 -14.46 13.48
N ALA A 24 -11.52 -14.30 12.59
CA ALA A 24 -10.97 -12.98 12.28
C ALA A 24 -11.96 -12.14 11.47
N GLU A 25 -12.40 -11.02 12.05
CA GLU A 25 -13.28 -10.05 11.39
C GLU A 25 -12.50 -8.97 10.63
N TYR A 26 -11.24 -8.72 10.99
CA TYR A 26 -10.38 -7.71 10.36
C TYR A 26 -9.08 -8.35 9.86
N ILE A 27 -8.80 -8.23 8.57
CA ILE A 27 -7.66 -8.89 7.92
C ILE A 27 -6.90 -7.88 7.07
N SER A 28 -5.58 -7.82 7.27
CA SER A 28 -4.66 -7.06 6.42
C SER A 28 -3.67 -8.04 5.78
N PHE A 29 -3.54 -7.95 4.45
CA PHE A 29 -2.57 -8.69 3.67
C PHE A 29 -1.43 -7.76 3.25
N LEU A 30 -0.23 -8.01 3.77
CA LEU A 30 0.97 -7.21 3.45
C LEU A 30 1.88 -7.98 2.49
N PRO A 31 2.20 -7.44 1.32
CA PRO A 31 3.11 -8.09 0.38
C PRO A 31 4.55 -8.04 0.90
N LEU A 32 5.23 -9.19 0.93
CA LEU A 32 6.66 -9.25 1.20
C LEU A 32 7.42 -8.79 -0.05
N VAL A 33 8.13 -7.67 0.09
CA VAL A 33 9.08 -7.18 -0.92
C VAL A 33 10.40 -6.89 -0.24
N GLU A 34 11.38 -7.74 -0.51
CA GLU A 34 12.75 -7.63 -0.03
C GLU A 34 13.67 -7.49 -1.23
N ARG A 35 14.45 -6.41 -1.28
CA ARG A 35 15.37 -6.15 -2.39
C ARG A 35 16.61 -7.01 -2.26
N ASP A 36 17.03 -7.61 -3.37
CA ASP A 36 18.33 -8.28 -3.42
C ASP A 36 19.44 -7.21 -3.37
N LYS A 37 20.26 -7.28 -2.32
CA LYS A 37 21.36 -6.35 -2.07
C LYS A 37 22.45 -6.43 -3.15
N CYS A 38 22.57 -7.56 -3.84
CA CYS A 38 23.61 -7.78 -4.84
C CYS A 38 23.23 -7.23 -6.22
N SER A 39 21.96 -7.34 -6.62
CA SER A 39 21.51 -6.89 -7.95
C SER A 39 20.99 -5.45 -7.97
N GLY A 40 20.50 -4.95 -6.83
CA GLY A 40 19.90 -3.62 -6.68
C GLY A 40 18.58 -3.41 -7.45
N THR A 41 18.18 -4.33 -8.34
CA THR A 41 16.99 -4.22 -9.20
C THR A 41 16.07 -5.44 -9.10
N SER A 42 16.53 -6.54 -8.52
CA SER A 42 15.70 -7.72 -8.24
C SER A 42 15.27 -7.78 -6.77
N VAL A 43 14.37 -8.72 -6.50
CA VAL A 43 13.89 -9.06 -5.16
C VAL A 43 14.41 -10.44 -4.77
N THR A 44 14.38 -10.75 -3.47
CA THR A 44 14.74 -12.09 -2.97
C THR A 44 13.70 -13.13 -3.40
N PHE A 45 14.06 -14.42 -3.30
CA PHE A 45 13.18 -15.52 -3.68
C PHE A 45 11.89 -15.57 -2.85
N GLU A 46 11.92 -15.11 -1.61
CA GLU A 46 10.78 -15.08 -0.70
C GLU A 46 9.77 -13.97 -1.07
N SER A 47 10.21 -12.97 -1.83
CA SER A 47 9.37 -11.83 -2.19
C SER A 47 8.20 -12.25 -3.08
N VAL A 48 7.03 -11.70 -2.82
CA VAL A 48 5.82 -12.07 -3.57
C VAL A 48 5.91 -11.61 -5.02
N PRO A 49 5.73 -12.50 -6.02
CA PRO A 49 5.68 -12.07 -7.40
C PRO A 49 4.50 -11.13 -7.65
N SER A 50 4.77 -9.95 -8.21
CA SER A 50 3.80 -8.88 -8.45
C SER A 50 2.46 -9.37 -9.03
N LYS A 51 2.48 -10.12 -10.15
CA LYS A 51 1.26 -10.65 -10.78
C LYS A 51 0.53 -11.68 -9.91
N ALA A 52 1.28 -12.54 -9.20
CA ALA A 52 0.69 -13.52 -8.29
C ALA A 52 -0.04 -12.83 -7.13
N PHE A 53 0.52 -11.73 -6.61
CA PHE A 53 -0.15 -10.94 -5.57
C PHE A 53 -1.49 -10.36 -6.06
N GLY A 54 -1.54 -9.85 -7.29
CA GLY A 54 -2.81 -9.41 -7.89
C GLY A 54 -3.83 -10.53 -7.99
N GLN A 55 -3.42 -11.72 -8.46
CA GLN A 55 -4.30 -12.89 -8.54
C GLN A 55 -4.79 -13.35 -7.16
N PHE A 56 -3.91 -13.33 -6.14
CA PHE A 56 -4.26 -13.62 -4.76
C PHE A 56 -5.37 -12.70 -4.25
N LEU A 57 -5.20 -11.38 -4.42
CA LEU A 57 -6.19 -10.38 -4.01
C LEU A 57 -7.52 -10.55 -4.75
N ILE A 58 -7.49 -10.75 -6.07
CA ILE A 58 -8.69 -10.98 -6.89
C ILE A 58 -9.43 -12.24 -6.43
N THR A 59 -8.70 -13.34 -6.18
CA THR A 59 -9.31 -14.61 -5.78
C THR A 59 -10.03 -14.46 -4.43
N ILE A 60 -9.41 -13.79 -3.46
CA ILE A 60 -10.04 -13.50 -2.17
C ILE A 60 -11.21 -12.53 -2.33
N PHE A 61 -11.08 -11.52 -3.19
CA PHE A 61 -12.16 -10.56 -3.47
C PHE A 61 -13.41 -11.26 -4.00
N CYS A 62 -13.26 -12.18 -4.97
CA CYS A 62 -14.36 -12.95 -5.51
C CYS A 62 -15.06 -13.84 -4.46
N GLU A 63 -14.31 -14.46 -3.54
CA GLU A 63 -14.90 -15.23 -2.44
C GLU A 63 -15.61 -14.30 -1.44
N TRP A 64 -14.98 -13.17 -1.10
CA TRP A 64 -15.48 -12.20 -0.14
C TRP A 64 -16.80 -11.56 -0.58
N ILE A 65 -16.91 -11.12 -1.83
CA ILE A 65 -18.15 -10.48 -2.35
C ILE A 65 -19.36 -11.42 -2.25
N GLY A 66 -19.16 -12.73 -2.32
CA GLY A 66 -20.26 -13.69 -2.32
C GLY A 66 -20.85 -13.97 -0.94
N LYS A 67 -20.09 -13.78 0.15
CA LYS A 67 -20.45 -14.34 1.46
C LYS A 67 -20.18 -13.42 2.65
N ASP A 68 -19.24 -12.48 2.52
CA ASP A 68 -18.56 -11.86 3.66
C ASP A 68 -18.63 -10.33 3.69
N ILE A 69 -19.32 -9.69 2.73
CA ILE A 69 -19.60 -8.25 2.77
C ILE A 69 -20.26 -7.90 4.11
N GLY A 70 -19.65 -6.96 4.84
CA GLY A 70 -20.13 -6.50 6.15
C GLY A 70 -19.81 -7.43 7.33
N LYS A 71 -19.25 -8.62 7.08
CA LYS A 71 -18.85 -9.58 8.12
C LYS A 71 -17.34 -9.63 8.32
N VAL A 72 -16.58 -9.59 7.23
CA VAL A 72 -15.11 -9.55 7.25
C VAL A 72 -14.65 -8.29 6.53
N LYS A 73 -13.71 -7.59 7.15
CA LYS A 73 -13.12 -6.34 6.69
C LYS A 73 -11.68 -6.58 6.26
N ILE A 74 -11.45 -6.51 4.96
CA ILE A 74 -10.12 -6.63 4.38
C ILE A 74 -9.60 -5.22 4.09
N GLU A 75 -8.53 -4.82 4.76
CA GLU A 75 -8.02 -3.43 4.74
C GLU A 75 -7.88 -2.86 3.32
N LEU A 76 -7.26 -3.63 2.42
CA LEU A 76 -7.04 -3.22 1.04
C LEU A 76 -8.36 -3.03 0.26
N PHE A 77 -9.38 -3.84 0.53
CA PHE A 77 -10.68 -3.73 -0.12
C PHE A 77 -11.44 -2.51 0.39
N GLU A 78 -11.44 -2.32 1.71
CA GLU A 78 -12.03 -1.13 2.32
C GLU A 78 -11.35 0.14 1.78
N GLU A 79 -10.02 0.16 1.65
CA GLU A 79 -9.29 1.26 1.03
C GLU A 79 -9.68 1.51 -0.43
N ALA A 80 -9.85 0.45 -1.25
CA ALA A 80 -10.32 0.61 -2.63
C ALA A 80 -11.73 1.23 -2.69
N PHE A 81 -12.62 0.87 -1.77
CA PHE A 81 -14.00 1.37 -1.75
C PHE A 81 -14.13 2.82 -1.28
N ARG A 82 -13.12 3.38 -0.62
CA ARG A 82 -13.16 4.80 -0.18
C ARG A 82 -13.38 5.75 -1.34
N LYS A 83 -12.94 5.39 -2.55
CA LYS A 83 -13.22 6.11 -3.79
C LYS A 83 -14.73 6.23 -4.07
N ALA A 84 -15.54 5.20 -3.79
CA ALA A 84 -16.99 5.25 -3.99
C ALA A 84 -17.67 6.34 -3.15
N PHE A 85 -17.08 6.68 -2.01
CA PHE A 85 -17.60 7.64 -1.05
C PHE A 85 -16.92 9.02 -1.14
N ASN A 86 -16.07 9.25 -2.15
CA ASN A 86 -15.23 10.44 -2.27
C ASN A 86 -14.40 10.70 -0.99
N GLN A 87 -13.92 9.63 -0.36
CA GLN A 87 -13.16 9.71 0.88
C GLN A 87 -11.67 9.45 0.63
N GLU A 88 -10.86 10.20 1.38
CA GLU A 88 -9.40 10.16 1.34
C GLU A 88 -8.84 8.90 2.01
N HIS A 89 -7.96 8.14 1.35
CA HIS A 89 -7.33 6.92 1.90
C HIS A 89 -6.86 7.06 3.36
N THR A 90 -7.00 6.01 4.17
CA THR A 90 -6.50 6.04 5.57
C THR A 90 -5.12 5.40 5.68
N VAL A 91 -4.82 4.43 4.83
CA VAL A 91 -3.54 3.72 4.86
C VAL A 91 -2.50 4.47 4.04
N CYS A 92 -1.34 4.72 4.67
CA CYS A 92 -0.24 5.51 4.10
C CYS A 92 0.18 5.05 2.69
N VAL A 93 0.12 3.74 2.40
CA VAL A 93 0.52 3.22 1.08
C VAL A 93 -0.44 3.62 -0.04
N PHE A 94 -1.71 3.92 0.24
CA PHE A 94 -2.67 4.37 -0.78
C PHE A 94 -2.94 5.88 -0.74
N LYS A 95 -2.48 6.62 0.26
CA LYS A 95 -2.58 8.10 0.27
C LYS A 95 -1.79 8.76 -0.86
N LYS A 96 -2.20 9.96 -1.28
CA LYS A 96 -1.40 10.78 -2.23
C LYS A 96 0.01 11.09 -1.69
N GLU A 97 0.08 11.46 -0.41
CA GLU A 97 1.32 11.81 0.31
C GLU A 97 1.59 10.81 1.45
N CYS A 98 2.84 10.63 1.85
CA CYS A 98 3.24 9.83 3.02
C CYS A 98 3.80 10.70 4.15
N GLY A 99 4.47 10.09 5.14
CA GLY A 99 5.11 10.82 6.25
C GLY A 99 4.16 11.20 7.39
N GLY A 100 2.91 10.74 7.38
CA GLY A 100 1.97 10.97 8.49
C GLY A 100 2.21 10.11 9.74
N VAL A 101 3.11 9.11 9.66
CA VAL A 101 3.38 8.15 10.74
C VAL A 101 4.91 8.00 10.93
N PRO A 102 5.57 8.98 11.56
CA PRO A 102 6.99 8.88 11.87
C PRO A 102 7.24 7.90 13.01
N VAL A 103 8.47 7.42 13.13
CA VAL A 103 8.86 6.35 14.07
C VAL A 103 9.91 6.85 15.07
N PHE A 104 9.70 6.52 16.34
CA PHE A 104 10.72 6.67 17.36
C PHE A 104 11.55 5.42 17.49
N GLU A 105 12.86 5.59 17.54
CA GLU A 105 13.77 4.59 18.07
C GLU A 105 13.91 4.72 19.58
N HIS A 106 14.34 3.63 20.21
CA HIS A 106 14.57 3.56 21.65
C HIS A 106 15.59 4.59 22.17
N THR A 107 16.41 5.18 21.29
CA THR A 107 17.35 6.28 21.58
C THR A 107 16.66 7.65 21.73
N GLY A 108 15.37 7.75 21.41
CA GLY A 108 14.64 9.02 21.31
C GLY A 108 14.72 9.68 19.93
N ASP A 109 15.45 9.08 18.98
CA ASP A 109 15.54 9.56 17.60
C ASP A 109 14.21 9.36 16.86
N LEU A 110 13.75 10.39 16.15
CA LEU A 110 12.55 10.38 15.35
C LEU A 110 12.90 10.33 13.86
N TYR A 111 12.39 9.33 13.15
CA TYR A 111 12.57 9.13 11.71
C TYR A 111 11.28 9.35 10.95
N SER A 112 11.37 9.70 9.66
CA SER A 112 10.21 10.01 8.82
C SER A 112 9.18 8.88 8.68
N CYS A 113 9.59 7.61 8.79
CA CYS A 113 8.77 6.40 8.63
C CYS A 113 9.60 5.15 9.01
N ASP A 114 8.95 4.07 9.41
CA ASP A 114 9.54 2.75 9.71
C ASP A 114 10.34 2.13 8.55
N HIS A 115 9.99 2.44 7.30
CA HIS A 115 10.77 2.01 6.12
C HIS A 115 12.03 2.86 5.86
N TYR A 116 12.18 3.98 6.56
CA TYR A 116 13.22 4.98 6.32
C TYR A 116 13.93 5.34 7.63
N VAL A 117 14.31 4.33 8.42
CA VAL A 117 15.16 4.51 9.62
C VAL A 117 16.62 4.61 9.17
N THR A 118 16.95 5.73 8.52
CA THR A 118 18.30 6.03 8.01
C THR A 118 18.71 7.44 8.41
N HIS A 119 20.02 7.72 8.37
CA HIS A 119 20.56 9.04 8.70
C HIS A 119 19.90 10.17 7.89
N ASP A 120 19.71 9.95 6.58
CA ASP A 120 19.08 10.94 5.68
C ASP A 120 17.64 11.28 6.07
N ASN A 121 16.94 10.39 6.79
CA ASN A 121 15.54 10.55 7.18
C ASN A 121 15.35 10.77 8.69
N LEU A 122 16.44 11.00 9.44
CA LEU A 122 16.39 11.43 10.84
C LEU A 122 15.84 12.87 10.93
N LEU A 123 14.78 13.07 11.69
CA LEU A 123 14.15 14.38 11.93
C LEU A 123 14.73 15.11 13.15
N GLY A 124 15.24 14.36 14.12
CA GLY A 124 15.84 14.87 15.35
C GLY A 124 15.69 13.89 16.51
N ASN A 125 16.02 14.31 17.73
CA ASN A 125 15.84 13.53 18.95
C ASN A 125 14.84 14.24 19.89
N ILE A 126 13.96 13.48 20.53
CA ILE A 126 12.91 14.02 21.42
C ILE A 126 13.46 14.73 22.66
N ASN A 127 14.68 14.40 23.07
CA ASN A 127 15.33 15.05 24.21
C ASN A 127 15.85 16.45 23.86
N ASP A 128 16.08 16.74 22.58
CA ASP A 128 16.69 17.98 22.10
C ASP A 128 15.67 18.91 21.42
N LEU A 129 14.67 18.34 20.75
CA LEU A 129 13.72 19.06 19.91
C LEU A 129 12.28 18.66 20.19
N HIS A 130 11.40 19.65 20.35
CA HIS A 130 9.97 19.40 20.55
C HIS A 130 9.37 18.67 19.34
N ILE A 131 8.59 17.62 19.59
CA ILE A 131 8.04 16.75 18.54
C ILE A 131 7.31 17.51 17.44
N THR A 132 6.53 18.54 17.78
CA THR A 132 5.81 19.35 16.77
C THR A 132 6.76 20.03 15.78
N LYS A 133 7.95 20.47 16.20
CA LYS A 133 8.94 21.05 15.29
C LYS A 133 9.49 20.02 14.31
N MET A 134 9.63 18.77 14.73
CA MET A 134 10.06 17.66 13.86
C MET A 134 8.94 17.26 12.87
N LEU A 135 7.70 17.13 13.36
CA LEU A 135 6.53 16.76 12.55
C LEU A 135 6.20 17.78 11.46
N TYR A 136 6.31 19.08 11.78
CA TYR A 136 6.04 20.18 10.84
C TYR A 136 7.31 20.72 10.19
N SER A 137 8.42 19.98 10.24
CA SER A 137 9.66 20.38 9.58
C SER A 137 9.50 20.35 8.06
N LEU A 138 10.24 21.22 7.36
CA LEU A 138 10.31 21.21 5.89
C LEU A 138 10.76 19.83 5.38
N LYS A 139 11.74 19.22 6.07
CA LYS A 139 12.24 17.87 5.76
C LYS A 139 11.13 16.82 5.78
N GLN A 140 10.25 16.83 6.77
CA GLN A 140 9.15 15.86 6.86
C GLN A 140 8.07 16.12 5.80
N LYS A 141 7.78 17.39 5.50
CA LYS A 141 6.85 17.77 4.44
C LYS A 141 7.37 17.31 3.06
N GLU A 142 8.62 17.61 2.74
CA GLU A 142 9.26 17.19 1.48
C GLU A 142 9.33 15.67 1.36
N PHE A 143 9.59 14.95 2.46
CA PHE A 143 9.54 13.49 2.50
C PHE A 143 8.16 12.96 2.07
N GLY A 144 7.08 13.55 2.60
CA GLY A 144 5.70 13.15 2.31
C GLY A 144 5.28 13.44 0.86
N GLU A 145 5.53 14.66 0.40
CA GLU A 145 5.19 15.14 -0.95
C GLU A 145 5.95 14.38 -2.04
N ARG A 146 7.17 13.91 -1.74
CA ARG A 146 7.98 13.08 -2.65
C ARG A 146 7.21 11.87 -3.15
N LYS A 147 6.30 11.28 -2.36
CA LYS A 147 5.48 10.14 -2.80
C LYS A 147 4.70 10.43 -4.07
N PHE A 148 4.08 11.61 -4.19
CA PHE A 148 3.34 11.98 -5.39
C PHE A 148 4.28 12.56 -6.45
N ASN A 149 5.19 13.45 -6.04
CA ASN A 149 6.06 14.21 -6.96
C ASN A 149 7.08 13.34 -7.71
N THR A 150 7.32 12.11 -7.25
CA THR A 150 8.22 11.14 -7.90
C THR A 150 7.46 9.96 -8.50
N LEU A 151 6.19 10.14 -8.86
CA LEU A 151 5.48 9.17 -9.68
C LEU A 151 5.98 9.23 -11.13
N PRO A 152 6.20 8.08 -11.79
CA PRO A 152 6.45 8.06 -13.23
C PRO A 152 5.22 8.53 -14.02
N ASN A 153 5.42 9.00 -15.25
CA ASN A 153 4.36 9.50 -16.12
C ASN A 153 3.28 8.43 -16.39
N CYS A 154 3.66 7.17 -16.52
CA CYS A 154 2.73 6.07 -16.66
C CYS A 154 1.79 5.91 -15.44
N CYS A 155 2.24 6.26 -14.23
CA CYS A 155 1.38 6.29 -13.04
C CYS A 155 0.45 7.50 -13.04
N LEU A 156 0.96 8.68 -13.42
CA LEU A 156 0.16 9.91 -13.48
C LEU A 156 -1.01 9.81 -14.48
N ASN A 157 -0.83 9.02 -15.55
CA ASN A 157 -1.85 8.75 -16.57
C ASN A 157 -2.61 7.43 -16.32
N CYS A 158 -2.45 6.79 -15.15
CA CYS A 158 -3.06 5.50 -14.88
C CYS A 158 -4.51 5.64 -14.40
N GLU A 159 -5.42 4.85 -14.97
CA GLU A 159 -6.85 4.83 -14.63
C GLU A 159 -7.16 4.53 -13.15
N VAL A 160 -6.23 3.87 -12.45
CA VAL A 160 -6.36 3.52 -11.03
C VAL A 160 -5.52 4.42 -10.12
N LEU A 161 -4.99 5.56 -10.60
CA LEU A 161 -4.13 6.46 -9.84
C LEU A 161 -4.73 6.81 -8.47
N GLU A 162 -6.01 7.18 -8.44
CA GLU A 162 -6.68 7.61 -7.21
C GLU A 162 -6.88 6.50 -6.17
N MET A 163 -6.78 5.23 -6.54
CA MET A 163 -6.83 4.10 -5.60
C MET A 163 -5.43 3.64 -5.15
N CYS A 164 -4.38 4.06 -5.86
CA CYS A 164 -3.04 3.47 -5.76
C CYS A 164 -1.99 4.48 -5.30
N TYR A 165 -1.94 5.66 -5.93
CA TYR A 165 -0.90 6.68 -5.76
C TYR A 165 0.54 6.12 -5.74
N GLY A 166 0.76 5.07 -6.54
CA GLY A 166 2.05 4.40 -6.73
C GLY A 166 2.60 3.64 -5.53
N GLU A 167 1.76 3.34 -4.52
CA GLU A 167 2.11 2.57 -3.32
C GLU A 167 3.32 3.20 -2.57
N CYS A 168 3.89 2.54 -1.57
CA CYS A 168 5.07 2.96 -0.84
C CYS A 168 6.29 3.22 -1.75
N PRO A 169 6.99 4.38 -1.60
CA PRO A 169 8.23 4.64 -2.32
C PRO A 169 9.36 3.63 -2.07
N LYS A 170 9.36 2.88 -0.94
CA LYS A 170 10.33 1.81 -0.66
C LYS A 170 10.37 0.77 -1.79
N ASN A 171 9.23 0.49 -2.39
CA ASN A 171 9.05 -0.53 -3.41
C ASN A 171 9.21 0.01 -4.85
N ARG A 172 9.61 1.27 -5.03
CA ARG A 172 9.80 1.92 -6.35
C ARG A 172 11.23 1.83 -6.84
N PHE A 173 11.55 0.70 -7.45
CA PHE A 173 12.90 0.42 -7.96
C PHE A 173 12.91 -0.23 -9.35
N VAL A 174 11.74 -0.46 -9.97
CA VAL A 174 11.65 -0.99 -11.35
C VAL A 174 11.84 0.16 -12.34
N LYS A 175 12.98 0.17 -13.04
CA LYS A 175 13.24 1.17 -14.08
C LYS A 175 12.47 0.84 -15.35
N LEU A 176 11.77 1.82 -15.90
CA LEU A 176 11.15 1.74 -17.22
C LEU A 176 11.95 2.60 -18.21
N PRO A 177 11.98 2.22 -19.50
CA PRO A 177 12.45 3.12 -20.55
C PRO A 177 11.68 4.44 -20.52
N ASP A 178 12.37 5.55 -20.78
CA ASP A 178 11.79 6.90 -20.92
C ASP A 178 11.06 7.46 -19.67
N GLU A 179 11.20 6.82 -18.52
CA GLU A 179 10.67 7.30 -17.24
C GLU A 179 11.80 7.81 -16.34
N GLN A 180 11.62 9.03 -15.82
CA GLN A 180 12.57 9.63 -14.87
C GLN A 180 12.56 8.88 -13.53
N TYR A 181 11.38 8.42 -13.09
CA TYR A 181 11.18 7.79 -11.80
C TYR A 181 10.89 6.30 -11.94
N ALA A 182 11.30 5.52 -10.94
CA ALA A 182 11.08 4.09 -10.93
C ALA A 182 9.62 3.74 -10.62
N LEU A 183 9.12 2.71 -11.30
CA LEU A 183 7.83 2.11 -11.04
C LEU A 183 7.87 1.24 -9.77
N ASN A 184 6.73 1.15 -9.09
CA ASN A 184 6.53 0.22 -8.00
C ASN A 184 6.61 -1.25 -8.49
N TYR A 185 7.37 -2.09 -7.80
CA TYR A 185 7.51 -3.52 -8.11
C TYR A 185 6.18 -4.27 -8.18
N LEU A 186 5.23 -3.94 -7.31
CA LEU A 186 3.91 -4.55 -7.21
C LEU A 186 2.88 -3.93 -8.18
N CYS A 187 3.28 -2.98 -9.04
CA CYS A 187 2.37 -2.24 -9.93
C CYS A 187 1.45 -3.16 -10.74
N ALA A 188 1.99 -4.23 -11.36
CA ALA A 188 1.18 -5.14 -12.16
C ALA A 188 0.08 -5.82 -11.33
N GLY A 189 0.41 -6.29 -10.12
CA GLY A 189 -0.56 -6.91 -9.22
C GLY A 189 -1.66 -5.97 -8.75
N TYR A 190 -1.26 -4.80 -8.23
CA TYR A 190 -2.21 -3.78 -7.77
C TYR A 190 -3.09 -3.28 -8.89
N LYS A 191 -2.52 -2.98 -10.06
CA LYS A 191 -3.30 -2.51 -11.21
C LYS A 191 -4.35 -3.54 -11.63
N SER A 192 -3.97 -4.82 -11.73
CA SER A 192 -4.93 -5.89 -12.04
C SER A 192 -6.05 -5.99 -11.01
N PHE A 193 -5.73 -5.94 -9.72
CA PHE A 193 -6.74 -5.95 -8.65
C PHE A 193 -7.68 -4.75 -8.73
N PHE A 194 -7.14 -3.53 -8.80
CA PHE A 194 -7.95 -2.32 -8.80
C PHE A 194 -8.86 -2.24 -10.02
N ILE A 195 -8.39 -2.61 -11.20
CA ILE A 195 -9.23 -2.73 -12.40
C ILE A 195 -10.35 -3.74 -12.17
N HIS A 196 -10.03 -4.90 -11.58
CA HIS A 196 -11.02 -5.96 -11.33
C HIS A 196 -12.13 -5.51 -10.37
N CYS A 197 -11.80 -4.75 -9.32
CA CYS A 197 -12.81 -4.29 -8.36
C CYS A 197 -13.56 -3.02 -8.80
N THR A 198 -13.11 -2.31 -9.85
CA THR A 198 -13.76 -1.07 -10.33
C THR A 198 -15.27 -1.22 -10.59
N PRO A 199 -15.78 -2.23 -11.31
CA PRO A 199 -17.22 -2.35 -11.55
C PRO A 199 -18.05 -2.49 -10.26
N PHE A 200 -17.47 -3.15 -9.24
CA PHE A 200 -18.11 -3.27 -7.93
C PHE A 200 -18.12 -1.92 -7.20
N ILE A 201 -17.02 -1.16 -7.25
CA ILE A 201 -16.94 0.21 -6.70
C ILE A 201 -17.96 1.14 -7.37
N GLU A 202 -18.10 1.07 -8.70
CA GLU A 202 -19.09 1.84 -9.44
C GLU A 202 -20.52 1.48 -9.02
N THR A 203 -20.79 0.20 -8.78
CA THR A 203 -22.08 -0.27 -8.25
C THR A 203 -22.33 0.29 -6.86
N ILE A 204 -21.36 0.24 -5.94
CA ILE A 204 -21.47 0.85 -4.60
C ILE A 204 -21.73 2.36 -4.72
N THR A 205 -21.01 3.04 -5.61
CA THR A 205 -21.14 4.49 -5.82
C THR A 205 -22.56 4.84 -6.27
N ALA A 206 -23.12 4.08 -7.22
CA ALA A 206 -24.47 4.27 -7.71
C ALA A 206 -25.51 4.05 -6.61
N VAL A 207 -25.38 2.97 -5.83
CA VAL A 207 -26.29 2.68 -4.70
C VAL A 207 -26.20 3.77 -3.63
N TRP A 208 -24.98 4.19 -3.24
CA TRP A 208 -24.78 5.22 -2.23
C TRP A 208 -25.40 6.56 -2.65
N LYS A 209 -25.18 6.98 -3.90
CA LYS A 209 -25.78 8.23 -4.44
C LYS A 209 -27.30 8.18 -4.52
N SER A 210 -27.90 7.00 -4.62
CA SER A 210 -29.37 6.86 -4.61
C SER A 210 -30.00 7.01 -3.22
N GLN A 211 -29.19 6.98 -2.16
CA GLN A 211 -29.65 7.09 -0.77
C GLN A 211 -29.49 8.50 -0.17
N ILE A 212 -28.85 9.42 -0.90
CA ILE A 212 -28.63 10.83 -0.53
C ILE A 212 -29.52 11.70 -1.40
#